data_AF-A0A161MJF9-F1
#
_entry.id   AF-A0A161MJF9-F1
#
_cell.length_a   1.000
_cell.length_b   1.000
_cell.length_c   1.000
_cell.angle_alpha   90.00
_cell.angle_beta   90.00
_cell.angle_gamma   90.00
#
_symmetry.space_group_name_H-M   'P 1'
#
loop_
_entity.id
_entity.type
_entity.pdbx_description
1 polymer ?
#
loop_
_entity_poly.entity_id
_entity_poly.type
_entity_poly.pdbx_seq_one_letter_code
_entity_poly.pdbx_strand_id
1 'polypeptide(L)'
;MKMKSCLKDIEQCLLLETCPPVRVLQYFCSGLSAGSPLFRHEVAFVLGQLQNVESVPALANCLSDISQHEMVRHECAEALGSIATEECMEILNR
;
A
#
# COMPACT_ATOMS: atom_id res chain seq x y z
N MET A 1 -14.26 15.79 -5.17
CA MET A 1 -13.93 14.73 -4.20
C MET A 1 -14.43 13.39 -4.74
N LYS A 2 -13.61 12.65 -5.51
CA LYS A 2 -13.98 11.38 -6.19
C LYS A 2 -13.65 10.15 -5.33
N MET A 3 -14.00 10.20 -4.04
CA MET A 3 -13.72 9.12 -3.08
C MET A 3 -14.63 7.90 -3.29
N LYS A 4 -15.83 8.10 -3.86
CA LYS A 4 -16.85 7.05 -4.02
C LYS A 4 -16.59 6.04 -5.15
N SER A 5 -15.69 6.31 -6.10
CA SER A 5 -15.34 5.31 -7.12
C SER A 5 -14.20 4.39 -6.66
N CYS A 6 -13.17 4.94 -6.00
CA CYS A 6 -12.08 4.16 -5.42
C CYS A 6 -12.56 3.18 -4.33
N LEU A 7 -13.53 3.59 -3.53
CA LEU A 7 -14.13 2.70 -2.52
C LEU A 7 -14.78 1.46 -3.14
N LYS A 8 -15.32 1.52 -4.36
CA LYS A 8 -15.87 0.32 -5.02
C LYS A 8 -14.77 -0.67 -5.42
N ASP A 9 -13.63 -0.16 -5.86
CA ASP A 9 -12.47 -0.99 -6.20
C ASP A 9 -11.86 -1.64 -4.95
N ILE A 10 -11.90 -0.96 -3.80
CA ILE A 10 -11.47 -1.50 -2.49
C ILE A 10 -12.52 -2.43 -1.89
N GLU A 11 -13.82 -2.10 -1.99
CA GLU A 11 -14.93 -2.96 -1.54
C GLU A 11 -14.91 -4.32 -2.27
N GLN A 12 -14.55 -4.34 -3.56
CA GLN A 12 -14.36 -5.60 -4.28
C GLN A 12 -13.18 -6.43 -3.73
N CYS A 13 -12.19 -5.80 -3.10
CA CYS A 13 -11.12 -6.47 -2.33
C CYS A 13 -11.54 -6.86 -0.91
N LEU A 14 -12.55 -6.19 -0.32
CA LEU A 14 -13.07 -6.53 1.01
C LEU A 14 -14.13 -7.63 0.97
N LEU A 15 -14.74 -7.90 -0.19
CA LEU A 15 -15.63 -9.05 -0.44
C LEU A 15 -14.89 -10.40 -0.52
N LEU A 16 -13.62 -10.46 -0.08
CA LEU A 16 -12.79 -11.66 -0.02
C LEU A 16 -13.15 -12.59 1.17
N GLU A 17 -14.43 -12.81 1.46
CA GLU A 17 -14.88 -13.73 2.53
C GLU A 17 -14.45 -15.20 2.30
N THR A 18 -13.81 -15.51 1.16
CA THR A 18 -13.34 -16.86 0.78
C THR A 18 -11.83 -16.96 0.54
N CYS A 19 -11.05 -15.89 0.74
CA CYS A 19 -9.62 -15.87 0.39
C CYS A 19 -8.73 -16.10 1.62
N PRO A 20 -7.75 -17.04 1.57
CA PRO A 20 -6.78 -17.20 2.65
C PRO A 20 -6.02 -15.89 2.92
N PRO A 21 -5.72 -15.52 4.18
CA PRO A 21 -5.13 -14.23 4.54
C PRO A 21 -3.85 -13.88 3.75
N VAL A 22 -3.01 -14.88 3.46
CA VAL A 22 -1.75 -14.72 2.71
C VAL A 22 -1.99 -14.15 1.31
N ARG A 23 -3.11 -14.51 0.68
CA ARG A 23 -3.43 -14.14 -0.69
C ARG A 23 -4.00 -12.72 -0.79
N VAL A 24 -4.59 -12.23 0.30
CA VAL A 24 -5.09 -10.85 0.42
C VAL A 24 -3.93 -9.86 0.45
N LEU A 25 -2.89 -10.15 1.23
CA LEU A 25 -1.72 -9.27 1.32
C LEU A 25 -0.98 -9.15 -0.02
N GLN A 26 -0.74 -10.28 -0.69
CA GLN A 26 -0.11 -10.29 -2.02
C GLN A 26 -0.91 -9.47 -3.04
N TYR A 27 -2.23 -9.56 -2.99
CA TYR A 27 -3.11 -8.76 -3.84
C TYR A 27 -2.89 -7.26 -3.62
N PHE A 28 -2.93 -6.78 -2.37
CA PHE A 28 -2.66 -5.38 -2.07
C PHE A 28 -1.24 -4.95 -2.46
N CYS A 29 -0.21 -5.76 -2.19
CA CYS A 29 1.15 -5.44 -2.62
C CYS A 29 1.24 -5.27 -4.15
N SER A 30 0.59 -6.14 -4.93
CA SER A 30 0.53 -5.97 -6.39
C SER A 30 -0.28 -4.74 -6.83
N GLY A 31 -1.26 -4.33 -6.02
CA GLY A 31 -2.10 -3.15 -6.25
C GLY A 31 -1.32 -1.84 -6.30
N LEU A 32 -0.14 -1.76 -5.65
CA LEU A 32 0.75 -0.59 -5.71
C LEU A 32 1.29 -0.30 -7.12
N SER A 33 1.14 -1.23 -8.07
CA SER A 33 1.53 -1.04 -9.47
C SER A 33 0.34 -0.95 -10.43
N ALA A 34 -0.89 -0.91 -9.92
CA ALA A 34 -2.11 -0.98 -10.73
C ALA A 34 -2.96 0.29 -10.63
N GLY A 35 -3.78 0.53 -11.66
CA GLY A 35 -4.81 1.57 -11.62
C GLY A 35 -4.27 3.01 -11.55
N SER A 36 -5.07 3.89 -10.97
CA SER A 36 -4.75 5.33 -10.87
C SER A 36 -3.79 5.63 -9.71
N PRO A 37 -3.10 6.78 -9.71
CA PRO A 37 -2.33 7.23 -8.54
C PRO A 37 -3.16 7.26 -7.25
N LEU A 38 -4.41 7.72 -7.31
CA LEU A 38 -5.30 7.74 -6.15
C LEU A 38 -5.58 6.32 -5.62
N PHE A 39 -5.81 5.36 -6.52
CA PHE A 39 -6.02 3.96 -6.09
C PHE A 39 -4.79 3.40 -5.38
N ARG A 40 -3.59 3.63 -5.93
CA ARG A 40 -2.33 3.16 -5.32
C ARG A 40 -2.05 3.80 -3.97
N HIS A 41 -2.41 5.09 -3.82
CA HIS A 41 -2.40 5.77 -2.54
C HIS A 41 -3.29 5.03 -1.53
N GLU A 42 -4.56 4.79 -1.85
CA GLU A 42 -5.45 4.05 -0.92
C GLU A 42 -4.94 2.63 -0.61
N VAL A 43 -4.32 1.95 -1.59
CA VAL A 43 -3.68 0.64 -1.35
C VAL A 43 -2.52 0.77 -0.35
N ALA A 44 -1.64 1.77 -0.50
CA ALA A 44 -0.56 2.03 0.45
C ALA A 44 -1.11 2.35 1.85
N PHE A 45 -2.16 3.16 1.94
CA PHE A 45 -2.85 3.48 3.18
C PHE A 45 -3.34 2.19 3.88
N VAL A 46 -4.05 1.31 3.15
CA VAL A 46 -4.54 0.03 3.69
C VAL A 46 -3.38 -0.86 4.15
N LEU A 47 -2.30 -0.97 3.38
CA LEU A 47 -1.11 -1.72 3.79
C LEU A 47 -0.50 -1.17 5.09
N GLY A 48 -0.46 0.16 5.24
CA GLY A 48 -0.06 0.84 6.46
C GLY A 48 -0.95 0.48 7.66
N GLN A 49 -2.28 0.45 7.47
CA GLN A 49 -3.24 0.04 8.52
C GLN A 49 -3.12 -1.44 8.89
N LEU A 50 -2.74 -2.31 7.94
CA LEU A 50 -2.53 -3.74 8.20
C LEU A 50 -1.23 -4.01 8.98
N GLN A 51 -0.25 -3.10 8.93
CA GLN A 51 1.04 -3.18 9.62
C GLN A 51 1.79 -4.52 9.42
N ASN A 52 1.57 -5.19 8.28
CA ASN A 52 2.18 -6.49 8.03
C ASN A 52 3.58 -6.33 7.42
N VAL A 53 4.60 -6.86 8.10
CA VAL A 53 6.02 -6.76 7.69
C VAL A 53 6.31 -7.33 6.30
N GLU A 54 5.53 -8.30 5.83
CA GLU A 54 5.70 -8.88 4.48
C GLU A 54 5.37 -7.87 3.36
N SER A 55 4.73 -6.74 3.68
CA SER A 55 4.46 -5.66 2.71
C SER A 55 5.61 -4.65 2.57
N VAL A 56 6.58 -4.66 3.48
CA VAL A 56 7.71 -3.71 3.51
C VAL A 56 8.46 -3.65 2.17
N PRO A 57 8.82 -4.79 1.52
CA PRO A 57 9.52 -4.72 0.24
C PRO A 57 8.72 -4.02 -0.86
N ALA A 58 7.39 -4.20 -0.89
CA ALA A 58 6.53 -3.58 -1.89
C ALA A 58 6.41 -2.07 -1.67
N LEU A 59 6.22 -1.65 -0.41
CA LEU A 59 6.15 -0.24 -0.02
C LEU A 59 7.49 0.48 -0.27
N ALA A 60 8.61 -0.15 0.07
CA ALA A 60 9.95 0.40 -0.13
C ALA A 60 10.26 0.61 -1.62
N ASN A 61 9.91 -0.38 -2.46
CA ASN A 61 10.07 -0.28 -3.91
C ASN A 61 9.21 0.87 -4.49
N CYS A 62 7.96 1.00 -4.05
CA CYS A 62 7.07 2.07 -4.51
C CYS A 62 7.56 3.47 -4.05
N LEU A 63 8.04 3.59 -2.81
CA LEU A 63 8.64 4.82 -2.28
C LEU A 63 9.89 5.26 -3.06
N SER A 64 10.70 4.31 -3.49
CA SER A 64 11.97 4.57 -4.20
C SER A 64 11.78 4.88 -5.69
N ASP A 65 10.63 4.55 -6.27
CA ASP A 65 10.34 4.77 -7.68
C ASP A 65 9.98 6.24 -7.96
N ILE A 66 10.93 6.98 -8.55
CA ILE A 66 10.79 8.40 -8.91
C ILE A 66 9.75 8.67 -10.01
N SER A 67 9.29 7.64 -10.71
CA SER A 67 8.19 7.76 -11.68
C SER A 67 6.81 7.72 -11.01
N GLN A 68 6.74 7.33 -9.73
CA GLN A 68 5.50 7.36 -8.97
C GLN A 68 5.07 8.78 -8.65
N HIS A 69 3.76 8.95 -8.58
CA HIS A 69 3.16 10.20 -8.15
C HIS A 69 3.55 10.48 -6.69
N GLU A 70 3.88 11.74 -6.37
CA GLU A 70 4.37 12.15 -5.05
C GLU A 70 3.45 11.72 -3.90
N MET A 71 2.12 11.82 -4.08
CA MET A 71 1.15 11.38 -3.07
C MET A 71 1.25 9.89 -2.74
N VAL A 72 1.53 9.04 -3.73
CA VAL A 72 1.64 7.59 -3.52
C VAL A 72 2.92 7.30 -2.72
N ARG A 73 4.00 8.01 -3.05
CA ARG A 73 5.28 7.90 -2.33
C ARG A 73 5.13 8.37 -0.88
N HIS A 74 4.44 9.48 -0.65
CA HIS A 74 4.13 9.99 0.69
C HIS A 74 3.39 8.94 1.53
N GLU A 75 2.32 8.36 0.98
CA GLU A 75 1.54 7.34 1.67
C GLU A 75 2.34 6.04 1.91
N CYS A 76 3.23 5.65 0.98
CA CYS A 76 4.14 4.52 1.22
C CYS A 76 5.12 4.80 2.36
N ALA A 77 5.62 6.03 2.49
CA ALA A 77 6.47 6.42 3.62
C ALA A 77 5.70 6.39 4.95
N GLU A 78 4.46 6.88 4.98
CA GLU A 78 3.60 6.81 6.16
C GLU A 78 3.27 5.36 6.55
N ALA A 79 3.00 4.50 5.57
CA ALA A 79 2.76 3.07 5.79
C ALA A 79 3.99 2.37 6.38
N LEU A 80 5.20 2.63 5.86
CA LEU A 80 6.45 2.11 6.42
C LEU A 80 6.67 2.61 7.85
N GLY A 81 6.40 3.90 8.11
CA GLY A 81 6.48 4.48 9.44
C GLY A 81 5.48 3.88 10.42
N SER A 82 4.31 3.48 9.93
CA SER A 82 3.28 2.78 10.72
C SER A 82 3.69 1.34 11.05
N ILE A 83 4.42 0.66 10.19
CA ILE A 83 4.95 -0.71 10.45
C ILE A 83 6.08 -0.67 11.49
N ALA A 84 6.93 0.37 11.47
CA ALA A 84 7.91 0.69 12.51
C ALA A 84 8.92 -0.43 12.86
N THR A 85 9.33 -1.25 11.88
CA THR A 85 10.48 -2.17 12.05
C THR A 85 11.81 -1.42 11.85
N GLU A 86 12.91 -2.01 12.31
CA GLU A 86 14.26 -1.45 12.08
C GLU A 86 14.52 -1.23 10.58
N GLU A 87 14.14 -2.20 9.74
CA GLU A 87 14.24 -2.09 8.28
C GLU A 87 13.46 -0.88 7.72
N CYS A 88 12.22 -0.65 8.20
CA CYS A 88 11.46 0.53 7.81
C CYS A 88 12.19 1.82 8.19
N MET A 89 12.77 1.89 9.38
CA MET A 89 13.53 3.06 9.83
C MET A 89 14.78 3.28 9.00
N GLU A 90 15.50 2.22 8.63
CA GLU A 90 16.64 2.29 7.72
C GLU A 90 16.24 2.78 6.32
N ILE A 91 15.05 2.44 5.84
CA ILE A 91 14.53 2.92 4.55
C ILE A 91 14.17 4.40 4.63
N LEU A 92 13.51 4.84 5.71
CA LEU A 92 13.01 6.22 5.86
C LEU A 92 14.09 7.25 6.19
N ASN A 93 15.24 6.81 6.73
CA ASN A 93 16.36 7.70 7.07
C ASN A 93 17.38 7.87 5.92
N ARG A 94 17.05 7.44 4.70
CA ARG A 94 17.90 7.63 3.51
C ARG A 94 17.70 8.99 2.87
#